data_AF-A0A938U0T9-F1
#
_entry.id   AF-A0A938U0T9-F1
#
_cell.length_a   1.000
_cell.length_b   1.000
_cell.length_c   1.000
_cell.angle_alpha   90.00
_cell.angle_beta   90.00
_cell.angle_gamma   90.00
#
_symmetry.space_group_name_H-M   'P 1'
#
loop_
_entity.id
_entity.type
_entity.pdbx_description
1 polymer ?
#
loop_
_entity_poly.entity_id
_entity_poly.type
_entity_poly.pdbx_seq_one_letter_code
_entity_poly.pdbx_strand_id
1 'polypeptide(L)'
;MRIHRYTEWDGTQTVQFPTTDDLLKQLSDNLLEEEGVRRALRDLMRRGFTSEDGQRSVKGLRDFLRQADEKRRELLNKYSPDSFKLSPEEQQKMMDKLGNMAEKLEAYHEQMRNFMERMSGQHADRMNEMQQRMQEAYQKYQELQNRLKHQISDRGMPQPQPGSQDFQSMMDMLDRMNQLLQDENFLKNLPSMIDRAADDLENMLDNLDSMTQDQLQQLSDMMHQMQQLEQLMNQYPFQGSQRMGMGEAGQILGQLRGLERFLRWGQRGMGDPSELDIEELRELLGEEAYEQLKYLKGVEQMLEEEGYIQRTSHGLKLTPKGMRKIGDKALREIFQMLNKGRWGNHNMSKRGSQGERLEETKKYEYGDPMNVNITETLMNSLEHKKPGEPVRIGPNDWSVDRVEYSTASETALCIDVSYSMLMNDALHAGKKVALALHRLIETKYPQDTLHLVAFRSNAKLIKAEDLPNIVSLTYFMEHGTDIKEALRFSRQLLGSHKATNRQIILITDGEPTAASLDKGGRLHSGWGSALLHSRIVHETLKEVKRCTQSGIKINTFMLGADFYRQGFVDQLSRLNTGRVFYTTPDQMGNYIMVDYIANKRKRVRG
;
A
#
# COMPACT_ATOMS: atom_id res chain seq x y z
N MET A 1 -24.96 0.09 -23.16
CA MET A 1 -24.15 1.18 -22.57
C MET A 1 -24.72 1.50 -21.20
N ARG A 2 -24.02 1.18 -20.11
CA ARG A 2 -24.38 1.75 -18.79
C ARG A 2 -23.85 3.17 -18.77
N ILE A 3 -24.75 4.14 -18.65
CA ILE A 3 -24.41 5.56 -18.53
C ILE A 3 -23.95 5.76 -17.08
N HIS A 4 -22.66 6.02 -16.89
CA HIS A 4 -22.14 6.39 -15.58
C HIS A 4 -22.34 7.89 -15.40
N ARG A 5 -23.15 8.27 -14.40
CA ARG A 5 -23.35 9.67 -13.99
C ARG A 5 -22.38 9.93 -12.85
N TYR A 6 -21.40 10.79 -13.08
CA TYR A 6 -20.49 11.25 -12.04
C TYR A 6 -21.12 12.45 -11.34
N THR A 7 -21.18 12.43 -10.02
CA THR A 7 -21.58 13.54 -9.17
C THR A 7 -20.44 13.84 -8.21
N GLU A 8 -20.29 15.10 -7.79
CA GLU A 8 -19.43 15.41 -6.65
C GLU A 8 -19.90 14.64 -5.41
N TRP A 9 -18.94 14.22 -4.59
CA TRP A 9 -19.19 13.46 -3.38
C TRP A 9 -19.99 14.32 -2.40
N ASP A 10 -21.22 13.90 -2.10
CA ASP A 10 -22.15 14.59 -1.20
C ASP A 10 -22.48 13.75 0.04
N GLY A 11 -21.79 12.62 0.22
CA GLY A 11 -21.98 11.68 1.33
C GLY A 11 -23.13 10.69 1.12
N THR A 12 -23.91 10.81 0.04
CA THR A 12 -25.00 9.86 -0.28
C THR A 12 -24.55 8.72 -1.19
N GLN A 13 -23.37 8.84 -1.82
CA GLN A 13 -22.84 7.80 -2.68
C GLN A 13 -22.34 6.59 -1.89
N THR A 14 -22.59 5.39 -2.42
CA THR A 14 -22.12 4.15 -1.81
C THR A 14 -20.72 3.83 -2.36
N VAL A 15 -19.66 3.99 -1.56
CA VAL A 15 -18.33 3.45 -1.94
C VAL A 15 -18.43 1.93 -1.91
N GLN A 16 -18.33 1.31 -3.08
CA GLN A 16 -18.23 -0.15 -3.14
C GLN A 16 -16.77 -0.54 -2.95
N PHE A 17 -16.44 -0.94 -1.73
CA PHE A 17 -15.12 -1.46 -1.41
C PHE A 17 -14.92 -2.87 -1.96
N PRO A 18 -13.68 -3.24 -2.31
CA PRO A 18 -13.39 -4.61 -2.71
C PRO A 18 -13.65 -5.60 -1.57
N THR A 19 -14.09 -6.81 -1.90
CA THR A 19 -14.30 -7.86 -0.90
C THR A 19 -12.99 -8.56 -0.56
N THR A 20 -13.01 -9.40 0.48
CA THR A 20 -11.88 -10.28 0.82
C THR A 20 -11.50 -11.24 -0.30
N ASP A 21 -12.47 -11.66 -1.12
CA ASP A 21 -12.21 -12.45 -2.33
C ASP A 21 -11.51 -11.63 -3.42
N ASP A 22 -11.85 -10.35 -3.60
CA ASP A 22 -11.12 -9.47 -4.53
C ASP A 22 -9.69 -9.20 -4.06
N LEU A 23 -9.53 -8.93 -2.75
CA LEU A 23 -8.24 -8.76 -2.09
C LEU A 23 -7.34 -9.98 -2.33
N LEU A 24 -7.87 -11.17 -2.08
CA LEU A 24 -7.10 -12.41 -2.22
C LEU A 24 -6.71 -12.70 -3.67
N LYS A 25 -7.59 -12.35 -4.63
CA LYS A 25 -7.27 -12.45 -6.06
C LYS A 25 -6.11 -11.51 -6.43
N GLN A 26 -6.17 -10.24 -6.05
CA GLN A 26 -5.09 -9.29 -6.34
C GLN A 26 -3.80 -9.65 -5.60
N LEU A 27 -3.93 -10.11 -4.35
CA LEU A 27 -2.81 -10.59 -3.56
C LEU A 27 -2.14 -11.81 -4.17
N SER A 28 -2.87 -12.68 -4.88
CA SER A 28 -2.28 -13.84 -5.57
C SER A 28 -1.17 -13.47 -6.54
N ASP A 29 -1.32 -12.35 -7.25
CA ASP A 29 -0.33 -11.92 -8.24
C ASP A 29 0.92 -11.41 -7.52
N ASN A 30 0.72 -10.48 -6.58
CA ASN A 30 1.81 -9.89 -5.80
C ASN A 30 2.50 -10.88 -4.85
N LEU A 31 1.80 -11.89 -4.33
CA LEU A 31 2.36 -12.84 -3.36
C LEU A 31 3.36 -13.79 -4.00
N LEU A 32 3.14 -14.16 -5.25
CA LEU A 32 4.10 -14.99 -5.97
C LEU A 32 5.32 -14.16 -6.35
N GLU A 33 5.13 -12.87 -6.65
CA GLU A 33 6.18 -11.88 -6.96
C GLU A 33 7.04 -11.50 -5.74
N GLU A 34 6.39 -11.27 -4.60
CA GLU A 34 7.04 -10.80 -3.39
C GLU A 34 7.47 -11.94 -2.45
N GLU A 35 8.43 -11.65 -1.58
CA GLU A 35 8.80 -12.55 -0.49
C GLU A 35 7.90 -12.29 0.73
N GLY A 36 6.83 -13.07 0.82
CA GLY A 36 5.95 -13.15 1.98
C GLY A 36 4.68 -12.29 1.94
N VAL A 37 3.67 -12.73 2.71
CA VAL A 37 2.31 -12.17 2.70
C VAL A 37 2.28 -10.69 3.11
N ARG A 38 3.05 -10.31 4.13
CA ARG A 38 3.07 -8.92 4.62
C ARG A 38 3.61 -7.94 3.58
N ARG A 39 4.63 -8.35 2.81
CA ARG A 39 5.20 -7.50 1.77
C ARG A 39 4.24 -7.35 0.60
N ALA A 40 3.63 -8.45 0.16
CA ALA A 40 2.59 -8.42 -0.88
C ALA A 40 1.38 -7.55 -0.49
N LEU A 41 0.90 -7.64 0.76
CA LEU A 41 -0.16 -6.78 1.29
C LEU A 41 0.25 -5.32 1.32
N ARG A 42 1.46 -5.02 1.80
CA ARG A 42 1.98 -3.65 1.85
C ARG A 42 2.08 -3.06 0.46
N ASP A 43 2.61 -3.81 -0.51
CA ASP A 43 2.67 -3.33 -1.88
C ASP A 43 1.27 -3.05 -2.43
N LEU A 44 0.33 -3.99 -2.27
CA LEU A 44 -1.07 -3.83 -2.67
C LEU A 44 -1.71 -2.56 -2.08
N MET A 45 -1.52 -2.30 -0.78
CA MET A 45 -2.03 -1.07 -0.13
C MET A 45 -1.34 0.20 -0.65
N ARG A 46 -0.06 0.13 -1.01
CA ARG A 46 0.67 1.28 -1.57
C ARG A 46 0.15 1.69 -2.94
N ARG A 47 -0.13 0.71 -3.81
CA ARG A 47 -0.64 0.95 -5.18
C ARG A 47 -2.15 1.13 -5.24
N GLY A 48 -2.91 0.59 -4.28
CA GLY A 48 -4.35 0.47 -4.41
C GLY A 48 -4.75 -0.58 -5.45
N PHE A 49 -6.03 -0.87 -5.57
CA PHE A 49 -6.48 -1.86 -6.55
C PHE A 49 -7.95 -1.71 -6.90
N THR A 50 -8.32 -2.37 -7.98
CA THR A 50 -9.68 -2.45 -8.51
C THR A 50 -10.06 -3.92 -8.66
N SER A 51 -11.30 -4.25 -8.34
CA SER A 51 -11.85 -5.58 -8.62
C SER A 51 -11.88 -5.83 -10.13
N GLU A 52 -11.86 -7.09 -10.54
CA GLU A 52 -11.89 -7.53 -11.93
C GLU A 52 -13.14 -7.05 -12.69
N ASP A 53 -14.25 -6.82 -11.97
CA ASP A 53 -15.50 -6.29 -12.53
C ASP A 53 -15.46 -4.78 -12.80
N GLY A 54 -14.41 -4.09 -12.35
CA GLY A 54 -14.25 -2.64 -12.47
C GLY A 54 -15.21 -1.83 -11.59
N GLN A 55 -16.02 -2.47 -10.75
CA GLN A 55 -17.06 -1.79 -9.95
C GLN A 55 -16.56 -1.37 -8.58
N ARG A 56 -15.61 -2.12 -8.01
CA ARG A 56 -15.08 -1.91 -6.67
C ARG A 56 -13.63 -1.48 -6.73
N SER A 57 -13.27 -0.41 -6.03
CA SER A 57 -11.91 0.13 -6.06
C SER A 57 -11.52 0.76 -4.73
N VAL A 58 -10.22 0.72 -4.44
CA VAL A 58 -9.61 1.49 -3.36
C VAL A 58 -8.33 2.15 -3.88
N LYS A 59 -8.20 3.46 -3.64
CA LYS A 59 -6.99 4.24 -3.94
C LYS A 59 -5.82 3.75 -3.09
N GLY A 60 -4.62 3.87 -3.62
CA GLY A 60 -3.41 3.48 -2.90
C GLY A 60 -2.96 4.55 -1.92
N LEU A 61 -2.11 4.17 -0.96
CA LEU A 61 -1.41 5.14 -0.10
C LEU A 61 -0.62 6.17 -0.92
N ARG A 62 -0.10 5.78 -2.10
CA ARG A 62 0.56 6.72 -3.02
C ARG A 62 -0.39 7.80 -3.55
N ASP A 63 -1.63 7.46 -3.80
CA ASP A 63 -2.64 8.42 -4.26
C ASP A 63 -2.98 9.42 -3.18
N PHE A 64 -3.14 8.97 -1.93
CA PHE A 64 -3.36 9.87 -0.79
C PHE A 64 -2.16 10.77 -0.52
N LEU A 65 -0.94 10.27 -0.65
CA LEU A 65 0.27 11.10 -0.55
C LEU A 65 0.33 12.16 -1.63
N ARG A 66 -0.07 11.83 -2.87
CA ARG A 66 -0.19 12.80 -3.96
C ARG A 66 -1.26 13.83 -3.65
N GLN A 67 -2.45 13.41 -3.22
CA GLN A 67 -3.54 14.31 -2.82
C GLN A 67 -3.12 15.24 -1.67
N ALA A 68 -2.37 14.73 -0.70
CA ALA A 68 -1.83 15.52 0.41
C ALA A 68 -0.80 16.54 -0.06
N ASP A 69 0.08 16.18 -1.00
CA ASP A 69 1.04 17.15 -1.57
C ASP A 69 0.34 18.19 -2.44
N GLU A 70 -0.69 17.81 -3.20
CA GLU A 70 -1.53 18.73 -3.97
C GLU A 70 -2.23 19.73 -3.05
N LYS A 71 -2.88 19.27 -1.98
CA LYS A 71 -3.52 20.14 -0.99
C LYS A 71 -2.52 21.05 -0.28
N ARG A 72 -1.32 20.53 0.05
CA ARG A 72 -0.24 21.34 0.64
C ARG A 72 0.16 22.47 -0.30
N ARG A 73 0.36 22.17 -1.58
CA ARG A 73 0.69 23.19 -2.60
C ARG A 73 -0.43 24.18 -2.80
N GLU A 74 -1.68 23.73 -2.81
CA GLU A 74 -2.85 24.59 -2.92
C GLU A 74 -2.89 25.63 -1.79
N LEU A 75 -2.71 25.20 -0.54
CA LEU A 75 -2.64 26.10 0.61
C LEU A 75 -1.48 27.11 0.48
N LEU A 76 -0.28 26.64 0.11
CA LEU A 76 0.89 27.51 -0.05
C LEU A 76 0.75 28.52 -1.19
N ASN A 77 0.07 28.15 -2.27
CA ASN A 77 -0.13 29.00 -3.45
C ASN A 77 -1.33 29.95 -3.31
N LYS A 78 -2.26 29.67 -2.39
CA LYS A 78 -3.43 30.51 -2.16
C LYS A 78 -3.08 31.71 -1.27
N TYR A 79 -2.38 31.46 -0.17
CA TYR A 79 -2.15 32.45 0.87
C TYR A 79 -0.82 33.20 0.74
N SER A 80 -0.83 34.47 1.10
CA SER A 80 0.33 35.36 1.02
C SER A 80 1.29 35.15 2.20
N PRO A 81 2.61 35.13 1.96
CA PRO A 81 3.62 35.14 3.02
C PRO A 81 3.54 36.41 3.88
N ASP A 82 3.00 37.50 3.33
CA ASP A 82 2.91 38.82 3.96
C ASP A 82 1.53 39.09 4.59
N SER A 83 0.78 38.03 4.91
CA SER A 83 -0.61 38.13 5.42
C SER A 83 -0.75 38.97 6.70
N PHE A 84 0.28 38.98 7.55
CA PHE A 84 0.32 39.73 8.81
C PHE A 84 1.18 40.98 8.77
N LYS A 85 1.82 41.28 7.63
CA LYS A 85 2.61 42.51 7.48
C LYS A 85 1.67 43.68 7.21
N LEU A 86 1.91 44.78 7.90
CA LEU A 86 1.17 46.01 7.67
C LEU A 86 1.72 46.69 6.41
N SER A 87 0.82 47.18 5.54
CA SER A 87 1.23 48.08 4.46
C SER A 87 1.67 49.43 5.02
N PRO A 88 2.42 50.26 4.28
CA PRO A 88 2.88 51.55 4.77
C PRO A 88 1.72 52.49 5.11
N GLU A 89 0.62 52.40 4.36
CA GLU A 89 -0.57 53.18 4.64
C GLU A 89 -1.26 52.71 5.94
N GLU A 90 -1.31 51.41 6.19
CA GLU A 90 -1.84 50.83 7.43
C GLU A 90 -0.95 51.18 8.63
N GLN A 91 0.37 51.10 8.47
CA GLN A 91 1.35 51.53 9.48
C GLN A 91 1.21 53.01 9.79
N GLN A 92 1.16 53.86 8.76
CA GLN A 92 1.04 55.30 8.95
C GLN A 92 -0.28 55.64 9.67
N LYS A 93 -1.41 55.07 9.25
CA LYS A 93 -2.71 55.28 9.92
C LYS A 93 -2.68 54.83 11.39
N MET A 94 -2.03 53.71 11.68
CA MET A 94 -1.89 53.22 13.06
C MET A 94 -0.99 54.14 13.89
N MET A 95 0.14 54.59 13.32
CA MET A 95 1.06 55.53 13.96
C MET A 95 0.42 56.89 14.21
N ASP A 96 -0.35 57.41 13.25
CA ASP A 96 -1.09 58.67 13.38
C ASP A 96 -2.12 58.56 14.50
N LYS A 97 -2.87 57.45 14.59
CA LYS A 97 -3.83 57.23 15.68
C LYS A 97 -3.17 57.09 17.05
N LEU A 98 -2.04 56.40 17.14
CA LEU A 98 -1.25 56.28 18.37
C LEU A 98 -0.63 57.62 18.78
N GLY A 99 -0.15 58.41 17.81
CA GLY A 99 0.36 59.76 18.03
C GLY A 99 -0.72 60.70 18.56
N ASN A 100 -1.88 60.74 17.89
CA ASN A 100 -3.04 61.52 18.33
C ASN A 100 -3.52 61.12 19.73
N MET A 101 -3.47 59.83 20.06
CA MET A 101 -3.83 59.35 21.38
C MET A 101 -2.83 59.83 22.45
N ALA A 102 -1.54 59.77 22.14
CA ALA A 102 -0.47 60.19 23.06
C ALA A 102 -0.48 61.70 23.32
N GLU A 103 -0.66 62.52 22.27
CA GLU A 103 -0.81 63.97 22.40
C GLU A 103 -2.01 64.33 23.30
N LYS A 104 -3.14 63.63 23.14
CA LYS A 104 -4.32 63.83 23.99
C LYS A 104 -4.08 63.43 25.45
N LEU A 105 -3.38 62.33 25.68
CA LEU A 105 -3.04 61.89 27.04
C LEU A 105 -2.03 62.82 27.71
N GLU A 106 -1.09 63.37 26.95
CA GLU A 106 -0.15 64.39 27.44
C GLU A 106 -0.89 65.69 27.79
N ALA A 107 -1.79 66.17 26.92
CA ALA A 107 -2.64 67.32 27.21
C ALA A 107 -3.53 67.10 28.43
N TYR A 108 -4.08 65.90 28.60
CA TYR A 108 -4.84 65.49 29.78
C TYR A 108 -3.98 65.54 31.05
N HIS A 109 -2.78 64.96 31.00
CA HIS A 109 -1.85 64.94 32.13
C HIS A 109 -1.39 66.35 32.53
N GLU A 110 -1.13 67.23 31.56
CA GLU A 110 -0.74 68.62 31.81
C GLU A 110 -1.90 69.45 32.40
N GLN A 111 -3.12 69.28 31.90
CA GLN A 111 -4.31 69.92 32.48
C GLN A 111 -4.54 69.48 33.93
N MET A 112 -4.41 68.18 34.22
CA MET A 112 -4.52 67.65 35.57
C MET A 112 -3.40 68.15 36.48
N ARG A 113 -2.16 68.22 36.01
CA ARG A 113 -1.04 68.78 36.78
C ARG A 113 -1.29 70.24 37.15
N ASN A 114 -1.66 71.06 36.18
CA ASN A 114 -1.99 72.47 36.38
C ASN A 114 -3.20 72.66 37.32
N PHE A 115 -4.16 71.75 37.28
CA PHE A 115 -5.30 71.73 38.19
C PHE A 115 -4.86 71.41 39.64
N MET A 116 -4.01 70.40 39.81
CA MET A 116 -3.50 69.95 41.12
C MET A 116 -2.60 71.00 41.78
N GLU A 117 -1.75 71.69 41.02
CA GLU A 117 -0.93 72.81 41.51
C GLU A 117 -1.80 73.95 42.07
N ARG A 118 -2.98 74.20 41.47
CA ARG A 118 -3.91 75.25 41.96
C ARG A 118 -4.62 74.87 43.25
N MET A 119 -4.74 73.58 43.56
CA MET A 119 -5.47 73.05 44.72
C MET A 119 -4.54 72.70 45.92
N SER A 120 -3.22 72.88 45.80
CA SER A 120 -2.21 72.32 46.72
C SER A 120 -2.21 72.91 48.16
N GLY A 121 -3.11 73.83 48.49
CA GLY A 121 -3.12 74.54 49.78
C GLY A 121 -3.70 73.77 50.97
N GLN A 122 -4.54 72.74 50.77
CA GLN A 122 -5.27 72.06 51.87
C GLN A 122 -5.04 70.54 52.00
N HIS A 123 -4.43 69.85 51.02
CA HIS A 123 -4.24 68.39 51.04
C HIS A 123 -2.88 67.89 50.47
N ALA A 124 -1.78 68.58 50.77
CA ALA A 124 -0.47 68.37 50.12
C ALA A 124 0.06 66.91 50.12
N ASP A 125 -0.02 66.17 51.23
CA ASP A 125 0.58 64.82 51.32
C ASP A 125 -0.15 63.77 50.47
N ARG A 126 -1.49 63.78 50.46
CA ARG A 126 -2.29 62.89 49.58
C ARG A 126 -2.13 63.24 48.10
N MET A 127 -1.97 64.53 47.80
CA MET A 127 -1.78 65.00 46.43
C MET A 127 -0.39 64.62 45.89
N ASN A 128 0.65 64.59 46.73
CA ASN A 128 1.98 64.11 46.36
C ASN A 128 1.99 62.61 46.04
N GLU A 129 1.32 61.78 46.85
CA GLU A 129 1.21 60.33 46.59
C GLU A 129 0.41 60.07 45.29
N MET A 130 -0.69 60.79 45.09
CA MET A 130 -1.48 60.72 43.85
C MET A 130 -0.69 61.20 42.62
N GLN A 131 0.10 62.27 42.77
CA GLN A 131 0.99 62.76 41.73
C GLN A 131 2.05 61.72 41.36
N GLN A 132 2.64 61.05 42.35
CA GLN A 132 3.63 60.01 42.13
C GLN A 132 3.02 58.80 41.41
N ARG A 133 1.84 58.31 41.84
CA ARG A 133 1.13 57.21 41.17
C ARG A 133 0.76 57.57 39.73
N MET A 134 0.26 58.78 39.50
CA MET A 134 -0.07 59.25 38.15
C MET A 134 1.18 59.37 37.26
N GLN A 135 2.31 59.78 37.83
CA GLN A 135 3.58 59.85 37.10
C GLN A 135 4.10 58.44 36.75
N GLU A 136 3.98 57.48 37.65
CA GLU A 136 4.31 56.07 37.40
C GLU A 136 3.40 55.44 36.34
N ALA A 137 2.10 55.70 36.39
CA ALA A 137 1.13 55.24 35.38
C ALA A 137 1.44 55.83 33.99
N TYR A 138 1.75 57.13 33.93
CA TYR A 138 2.12 57.80 32.69
C TYR A 138 3.44 57.26 32.11
N GLN A 139 4.44 56.98 32.96
CA GLN A 139 5.69 56.34 32.52
C GLN A 139 5.45 54.96 31.93
N LYS A 140 4.64 54.12 32.60
CA LYS A 140 4.26 52.79 32.09
C LYS A 140 3.52 52.88 30.74
N TYR A 141 2.63 53.86 30.58
CA TYR A 141 1.96 54.12 29.31
C TYR A 141 2.96 54.48 28.20
N GLN A 142 3.89 55.40 28.47
CA GLN A 142 4.91 55.80 27.50
C GLN A 142 5.82 54.63 27.10
N GLU A 143 6.23 53.79 28.06
CA GLU A 143 7.01 52.58 27.77
C GLU A 143 6.24 51.61 26.88
N LEU A 144 4.97 51.36 27.18
CA LEU A 144 4.09 50.49 26.39
C LEU A 144 3.87 51.02 24.98
N GLN A 145 3.61 52.33 24.84
CA GLN A 145 3.47 52.99 23.55
C GLN A 145 4.76 52.93 22.74
N ASN A 146 5.90 53.20 23.35
CA ASN A 146 7.20 53.11 22.70
C ASN A 146 7.46 51.69 22.21
N ARG A 147 7.14 50.66 23.01
CA ARG A 147 7.24 49.26 22.61
C ARG A 147 6.38 48.97 21.37
N LEU A 148 5.13 49.43 21.36
CA LEU A 148 4.21 49.28 20.22
C LEU A 148 4.75 49.99 18.97
N LYS A 149 5.28 51.21 19.12
CA LYS A 149 5.87 52.00 18.03
C LYS A 149 7.06 51.28 17.38
N HIS A 150 7.94 50.68 18.19
CA HIS A 150 9.05 49.88 17.68
C HIS A 150 8.55 48.62 16.96
N GLN A 151 7.58 47.90 17.53
CA GLN A 151 6.98 46.71 16.90
C GLN A 151 6.30 47.00 15.56
N ILE A 152 5.71 48.18 15.38
CA ILE A 152 5.08 48.60 14.12
C ILE A 152 6.16 48.97 13.09
N SER A 153 7.21 49.67 13.51
CA SER A 153 8.27 50.17 12.62
C SER A 153 9.09 49.04 11.99
N ASP A 154 9.26 47.92 12.71
CA ASP A 154 10.03 46.76 12.23
C ASP A 154 9.29 45.90 11.17
N ARG A 155 8.01 46.18 10.87
CA ARG A 155 7.17 45.40 9.94
C ARG A 155 7.22 45.95 8.50
N GLY A 156 8.29 45.70 7.72
CA GLY A 156 8.44 46.21 6.34
C GLY A 156 8.04 45.25 5.18
N MET A 157 7.15 45.73 4.28
CA MET A 157 6.82 45.52 2.83
C MET A 157 6.88 44.13 2.10
N PRO A 158 5.94 43.79 1.16
CA PRO A 158 5.38 44.65 0.08
C PRO A 158 3.86 44.55 -0.32
N GLN A 159 3.47 45.45 -1.25
CA GLN A 159 2.26 45.67 -2.09
C GLN A 159 0.85 45.91 -1.47
N PRO A 160 0.07 46.88 -2.02
CA PRO A 160 -1.21 47.32 -1.44
C PRO A 160 -2.40 46.42 -1.82
N GLN A 161 -3.08 45.88 -0.81
CA GLN A 161 -4.46 45.38 -0.88
C GLN A 161 -5.21 45.77 0.41
N PRO A 162 -6.53 46.09 0.35
CA PRO A 162 -7.25 46.57 1.53
C PRO A 162 -7.52 45.46 2.56
N GLY A 163 -7.06 45.69 3.80
CA GLY A 163 -7.71 45.30 5.06
C GLY A 163 -7.73 43.82 5.43
N SER A 164 -6.89 43.41 6.38
CA SER A 164 -7.23 42.23 7.20
C SER A 164 -8.31 42.61 8.23
N GLN A 165 -9.26 41.72 8.47
CA GLN A 165 -10.34 41.91 9.45
C GLN A 165 -9.80 42.22 10.87
N ASP A 166 -8.62 41.68 11.17
CA ASP A 166 -7.88 41.90 12.40
C ASP A 166 -7.30 43.33 12.49
N PHE A 167 -6.78 43.87 11.39
CA PHE A 167 -6.30 45.27 11.35
C PHE A 167 -7.47 46.24 11.54
N GLN A 168 -8.63 45.97 10.95
CA GLN A 168 -9.82 46.79 11.15
C GLN A 168 -10.27 46.78 12.62
N SER A 169 -10.28 45.60 13.25
CA SER A 169 -10.62 45.46 14.68
C SER A 169 -9.65 46.24 15.57
N MET A 170 -8.35 46.22 15.24
CA MET A 170 -7.31 47.01 15.89
C MET A 170 -7.55 48.53 15.73
N MET A 171 -7.94 48.96 14.53
CA MET A 171 -8.22 50.36 14.23
C MET A 171 -9.48 50.88 14.92
N ASP A 172 -10.52 50.06 15.02
CA ASP A 172 -11.76 50.36 15.75
C ASP A 172 -11.48 50.48 17.25
N MET A 173 -10.59 49.66 17.79
CA MET A 173 -10.15 49.75 19.18
C MET A 173 -9.44 51.08 19.45
N LEU A 174 -8.49 51.46 18.61
CA LEU A 174 -7.80 52.76 18.71
C LEU A 174 -8.76 53.95 18.55
N ASP A 175 -9.81 53.82 17.74
CA ASP A 175 -10.84 54.85 17.61
C ASP A 175 -11.72 54.96 18.85
N ARG A 176 -12.14 53.84 19.43
CA ARG A 176 -12.89 53.83 20.69
C ARG A 176 -12.08 54.47 21.81
N MET A 177 -10.80 54.13 21.92
CA MET A 177 -9.89 54.76 22.89
C MET A 177 -9.75 56.26 22.65
N ASN A 178 -9.58 56.68 21.38
CA ASN A 178 -9.51 58.09 21.01
C ASN A 178 -10.80 58.87 21.30
N GLN A 179 -11.97 58.24 21.20
CA GLN A 179 -13.27 58.82 21.53
C GLN A 179 -13.52 58.92 23.03
N LEU A 180 -13.09 57.93 23.81
CA LEU A 180 -13.16 58.00 25.28
C LEU A 180 -12.35 59.18 25.83
N LEU A 181 -11.16 59.42 25.24
CA LEU A 181 -10.32 60.57 25.56
C LEU A 181 -10.86 61.92 25.04
N GLN A 182 -11.96 61.92 24.27
CA GLN A 182 -12.60 63.11 23.70
C GLN A 182 -13.84 63.59 24.48
N ASP A 183 -14.31 62.88 25.51
CA ASP A 183 -15.53 63.26 26.22
C ASP A 183 -15.35 64.59 26.99
N GLU A 184 -15.74 65.70 26.37
CA GLU A 184 -15.65 67.06 26.95
C GLU A 184 -16.42 67.20 28.28
N ASN A 185 -17.43 66.34 28.53
CA ASN A 185 -18.23 66.41 29.75
C ASN A 185 -17.47 65.91 30.98
N PHE A 186 -16.45 65.06 30.77
CA PHE A 186 -15.55 64.62 31.82
C PHE A 186 -14.67 65.78 32.31
N LEU A 187 -14.08 66.52 31.37
CA LEU A 187 -13.17 67.64 31.67
C LEU A 187 -13.91 68.87 32.23
N LYS A 188 -15.17 69.09 31.85
CA LYS A 188 -15.98 70.21 32.35
C LYS A 188 -16.57 70.00 33.75
N ASN A 189 -16.83 68.75 34.15
CA ASN A 189 -17.48 68.44 35.44
C ASN A 189 -16.50 68.22 36.60
N LEU A 190 -15.20 68.13 36.33
CA LEU A 190 -14.12 67.99 37.31
C LEU A 190 -14.25 68.96 38.51
N PRO A 191 -14.45 70.29 38.31
CA PRO A 191 -14.60 71.23 39.42
C PRO A 191 -15.79 70.93 40.34
N SER A 192 -16.88 70.36 39.80
CA SER A 192 -18.11 70.05 40.53
C SER A 192 -18.13 68.68 41.21
N MET A 193 -17.24 67.77 40.81
CA MET A 193 -17.04 66.46 41.46
C MET A 193 -16.09 66.55 42.67
N ILE A 194 -15.19 67.52 42.65
CA ILE A 194 -14.12 67.69 43.65
C ILE A 194 -14.62 68.15 45.01
N ASP A 195 -15.75 68.86 45.05
CA ASP A 195 -16.39 69.24 46.31
C ASP A 195 -17.03 68.03 47.05
N ARG A 196 -17.08 66.82 46.44
CA ARG A 196 -17.75 65.65 47.05
C ARG A 196 -16.92 64.42 47.40
N ALA A 197 -15.73 64.15 46.87
CA ALA A 197 -14.85 63.12 47.45
C ALA A 197 -13.47 63.05 46.78
N ALA A 198 -12.42 62.93 47.59
CA ALA A 198 -11.13 62.40 47.15
C ALA A 198 -11.23 60.91 46.77
N ASP A 199 -12.12 60.17 47.42
CA ASP A 199 -12.33 58.74 47.21
C ASP A 199 -13.01 58.42 45.85
N ASP A 200 -13.87 59.30 45.33
CA ASP A 200 -14.48 59.12 44.00
C ASP A 200 -13.49 59.39 42.86
N LEU A 201 -12.55 60.32 43.07
CA LEU A 201 -11.46 60.59 42.12
C LEU A 201 -10.43 59.47 42.10
N GLU A 202 -10.09 58.89 43.25
CA GLU A 202 -9.20 57.71 43.33
C GLU A 202 -9.81 56.51 42.60
N ASN A 203 -11.09 56.19 42.86
CA ASN A 203 -11.81 55.14 42.15
C ASN A 203 -11.90 55.39 40.63
N MET A 204 -12.05 56.65 40.22
CA MET A 204 -12.14 57.00 38.80
C MET A 204 -10.78 56.94 38.09
N LEU A 205 -9.70 57.33 38.78
CA LEU A 205 -8.33 57.19 38.29
C LEU A 205 -7.95 55.71 38.16
N ASP A 206 -8.28 54.89 39.15
CA ASP A 206 -8.05 53.44 39.09
C ASP A 206 -8.85 52.78 37.96
N ASN A 207 -10.08 53.23 37.71
CA ASN A 207 -10.90 52.73 36.60
C ASN A 207 -10.35 53.16 35.22
N LEU A 208 -9.84 54.39 35.07
CA LEU A 208 -9.25 54.85 33.82
C LEU A 208 -7.87 54.24 33.55
N ASP A 209 -7.05 54.06 34.60
CA ASP A 209 -5.75 53.41 34.50
C ASP A 209 -5.91 51.94 34.13
N SER A 210 -6.78 51.21 34.82
CA SER A 210 -7.08 49.80 34.49
C SER A 210 -7.70 49.63 33.10
N MET A 211 -8.68 50.46 32.71
CA MET A 211 -9.31 50.35 31.40
C MET A 211 -8.36 50.66 30.23
N THR A 212 -7.48 51.65 30.37
CA THR A 212 -6.51 52.00 29.31
C THR A 212 -5.34 51.03 29.26
N GLN A 213 -4.85 50.57 30.41
CA GLN A 213 -3.79 49.57 30.51
C GLN A 213 -4.26 48.22 29.96
N ASP A 214 -5.45 47.74 30.34
CA ASP A 214 -5.98 46.45 29.87
C ASP A 214 -6.19 46.45 28.36
N GLN A 215 -6.70 47.55 27.80
CA GLN A 215 -6.89 47.68 26.36
C GLN A 215 -5.56 47.74 25.59
N LEU A 216 -4.58 48.50 26.05
CA LEU A 216 -3.27 48.53 25.38
C LEU A 216 -2.49 47.23 25.57
N GLN A 217 -2.70 46.54 26.69
CA GLN A 217 -2.15 45.21 26.90
C GLN A 217 -2.77 44.20 25.94
N GLN A 218 -4.09 44.22 25.74
CA GLN A 218 -4.77 43.40 24.73
C GLN A 218 -4.24 43.68 23.31
N LEU A 219 -4.01 44.95 22.96
CA LEU A 219 -3.40 45.34 21.69
C LEU A 219 -1.97 44.77 21.55
N SER A 220 -1.16 44.89 22.61
CA SER A 220 0.20 44.35 22.67
C SER A 220 0.23 42.83 22.54
N ASP A 221 -0.68 42.13 23.21
CA ASP A 221 -0.79 40.67 23.18
C ASP A 221 -1.19 40.19 21.78
N MET A 222 -2.14 40.88 21.15
CA MET A 222 -2.54 40.61 19.76
C MET A 222 -1.37 40.82 18.79
N MET A 223 -0.60 41.90 18.95
CA MET A 223 0.60 42.16 18.13
C MET A 223 1.66 41.06 18.31
N HIS A 224 1.84 40.57 19.55
CA HIS A 224 2.76 39.48 19.85
C HIS A 224 2.29 38.15 19.24
N GLN A 225 1.00 37.83 19.30
CA GLN A 225 0.42 36.65 18.65
C GLN A 225 0.61 36.70 17.12
N MET A 226 0.37 37.86 16.49
CA MET A 226 0.66 38.05 15.06
C MET A 226 2.14 37.78 14.74
N GLN A 227 3.07 38.25 15.57
CA GLN A 227 4.50 38.04 15.38
C GLN A 227 4.86 36.54 15.48
N GLN A 228 4.30 35.82 16.45
CA GLN A 228 4.50 34.38 16.57
C GLN A 228 3.96 33.63 15.34
N LEU A 229 2.76 33.97 14.87
CA LEU A 229 2.18 33.39 13.66
C LEU A 229 3.02 33.69 12.42
N GLU A 230 3.52 34.91 12.27
CA GLU A 230 4.42 35.31 11.19
C GLU A 230 5.73 34.50 11.21
N GLN A 231 6.34 34.31 12.38
CA GLN A 231 7.53 33.45 12.51
C GLN A 231 7.26 32.00 12.11
N LEU A 232 6.09 31.46 12.48
CA LEU A 232 5.69 30.12 12.08
C LEU A 232 5.39 30.03 10.58
N MET A 233 4.77 31.06 10.00
CA MET A 233 4.52 31.14 8.57
C MET A 233 5.79 31.22 7.74
N ASN A 234 6.80 31.96 8.22
CA ASN A 234 8.09 32.10 7.53
C ASN A 234 8.84 30.76 7.39
N GLN A 235 8.43 29.72 8.11
CA GLN A 235 8.94 28.35 7.94
C GLN A 235 8.38 27.67 6.68
N TYR A 236 7.32 28.23 6.09
CA TYR A 236 6.61 27.70 4.94
C TYR A 236 6.78 28.63 3.73
N PRO A 237 7.00 28.10 2.52
CA PRO A 237 7.20 28.89 1.32
C PRO A 237 5.86 29.31 0.71
N PHE A 238 5.12 30.18 1.39
CA PHE A 238 3.89 30.77 0.85
C PHE A 238 4.20 31.66 -0.37
N GLN A 239 3.35 31.58 -1.40
CA GLN A 239 3.53 32.29 -2.68
C GLN A 239 2.23 32.93 -3.20
N GLY A 240 1.13 32.80 -2.45
CA GLY A 240 -0.15 33.33 -2.87
C GLY A 240 -0.32 34.82 -2.68
N SER A 241 -1.49 35.31 -3.08
CA SER A 241 -1.86 36.73 -2.94
C SER A 241 -2.93 36.96 -1.88
N GLN A 242 -3.65 35.93 -1.43
CA GLN A 242 -4.75 36.08 -0.48
C GLN A 242 -4.19 36.28 0.94
N ARG A 243 -4.56 37.38 1.61
CA ARG A 243 -4.31 37.55 3.04
C ARG A 243 -5.22 36.63 3.86
N MET A 244 -4.70 36.12 4.96
CA MET A 244 -5.44 35.32 5.94
C MET A 244 -5.52 36.04 7.29
N GLY A 245 -6.63 35.85 8.00
CA GLY A 245 -6.78 36.32 9.39
C GLY A 245 -6.05 35.42 10.39
N MET A 246 -5.88 35.86 11.64
CA MET A 246 -5.15 35.11 12.67
C MET A 246 -5.75 33.73 12.96
N GLY A 247 -7.08 33.65 13.06
CA GLY A 247 -7.78 32.37 13.26
C GLY A 247 -7.61 31.41 12.09
N GLU A 248 -7.70 31.93 10.86
CA GLU A 248 -7.49 31.16 9.64
C GLU A 248 -6.05 30.67 9.51
N ALA A 249 -5.06 31.50 9.86
CA ALA A 249 -3.65 31.12 9.83
C ALA A 249 -3.32 30.01 10.84
N GLY A 250 -3.88 30.07 12.05
CA GLY A 250 -3.74 28.98 13.02
C GLY A 250 -4.24 27.65 12.47
N GLN A 251 -5.40 27.66 11.82
CA GLN A 251 -5.97 26.47 11.16
C GLN A 251 -5.09 25.99 10.00
N ILE A 252 -4.67 26.89 9.10
CA ILE A 252 -3.84 26.55 7.94
C ILE A 252 -2.48 25.99 8.37
N LEU A 253 -1.83 26.59 9.36
CA LEU A 253 -0.57 26.08 9.91
C LEU A 253 -0.76 24.70 10.54
N GLY A 254 -1.88 24.48 11.24
CA GLY A 254 -2.28 23.15 11.72
C GLY A 254 -2.40 22.14 10.58
N GLN A 255 -3.12 22.50 9.52
CA GLN A 255 -3.30 21.67 8.34
C GLN A 255 -1.98 21.34 7.64
N LEU A 256 -1.12 22.35 7.42
CA LEU A 256 0.21 22.17 6.81
C LEU A 256 1.09 21.22 7.63
N ARG A 257 1.11 21.36 8.95
CA ARG A 257 1.85 20.44 9.84
C ARG A 257 1.32 19.01 9.75
N GLY A 258 0.00 18.84 9.70
CA GLY A 258 -0.63 17.53 9.54
C GLY A 258 -0.27 16.87 8.21
N LEU A 259 -0.39 17.62 7.11
CA LEU A 259 0.01 17.17 5.77
C LEU A 259 1.50 16.80 5.73
N GLU A 260 2.38 17.60 6.33
CA GLU A 260 3.81 17.28 6.41
C GLU A 260 4.11 16.03 7.23
N ARG A 261 3.40 15.80 8.34
CA ARG A 261 3.55 14.54 9.10
C ARG A 261 3.20 13.34 8.21
N PHE A 262 2.10 13.41 7.49
CA PHE A 262 1.68 12.35 6.58
C PHE A 262 2.65 12.15 5.41
N LEU A 263 3.11 13.23 4.78
CA LEU A 263 4.10 13.18 3.70
C LEU A 263 5.45 12.62 4.17
N ARG A 264 5.92 13.01 5.37
CA ARG A 264 7.13 12.44 5.99
C ARG A 264 6.98 10.95 6.28
N TRP A 265 5.81 10.52 6.76
CA TRP A 265 5.52 9.09 6.92
C TRP A 265 5.60 8.35 5.58
N GLY A 266 5.08 8.94 4.50
CA GLY A 266 5.22 8.42 3.14
C GLY A 266 6.68 8.29 2.68
N GLN A 267 7.50 9.31 2.92
CA GLN A 267 8.93 9.34 2.57
C GLN A 267 9.76 8.28 3.32
N ARG A 268 9.36 7.90 4.54
CA ARG A 268 10.00 6.80 5.30
C ARG A 268 9.64 5.40 4.79
N GLY A 269 8.98 5.31 3.63
CA GLY A 269 8.67 4.06 2.96
C GLY A 269 7.25 3.56 3.18
N MET A 270 6.32 4.41 3.66
CA MET A 270 4.93 4.05 3.97
C MET A 270 4.90 2.83 4.91
N GLY A 271 5.27 3.06 6.17
CA GLY A 271 5.49 2.06 7.22
C GLY A 271 4.25 1.22 7.57
N ASP A 272 3.93 1.10 8.86
CA ASP A 272 2.72 0.41 9.27
C ASP A 272 1.52 1.37 9.17
N PRO A 273 0.46 1.06 8.39
CA PRO A 273 -0.72 1.92 8.30
C PRO A 273 -1.45 2.12 9.64
N SER A 274 -1.19 1.28 10.64
CA SER A 274 -1.75 1.47 11.98
C SER A 274 -1.28 2.73 12.69
N GLU A 275 -0.10 3.25 12.32
CA GLU A 275 0.49 4.50 12.84
C GLU A 275 -0.25 5.76 12.35
N LEU A 276 -1.11 5.63 11.34
CA LEU A 276 -1.85 6.76 10.79
C LEU A 276 -3.02 7.16 11.68
N ASP A 277 -3.09 8.45 11.98
CA ASP A 277 -4.27 9.11 12.52
C ASP A 277 -5.24 9.41 11.36
N ILE A 278 -6.22 8.52 11.19
CA ILE A 278 -7.19 8.62 10.10
C ILE A 278 -8.23 9.72 10.34
N GLU A 279 -8.49 10.11 11.58
CA GLU A 279 -9.42 11.22 11.88
C GLU A 279 -8.77 12.55 11.55
N GLU A 280 -7.47 12.73 11.85
CA GLU A 280 -6.73 13.89 11.33
C GLU A 280 -6.75 13.92 9.79
N LEU A 281 -6.50 12.78 9.13
CA LEU A 281 -6.54 12.70 7.67
C LEU A 281 -7.94 12.93 7.08
N ARG A 282 -9.01 12.72 7.84
CA ARG A 282 -10.38 13.06 7.46
C ARG A 282 -10.54 14.58 7.35
N GLU A 283 -10.09 15.32 8.35
CA GLU A 283 -10.12 16.79 8.34
C GLU A 283 -9.24 17.35 7.21
N LEU A 284 -8.10 16.69 6.94
CA LEU A 284 -7.15 17.13 5.93
C LEU A 284 -7.51 16.71 4.51
N LEU A 285 -8.06 15.54 4.24
CA LEU A 285 -8.25 15.02 2.87
C LEU A 285 -9.72 14.78 2.52
N GLY A 286 -10.63 14.92 3.50
CA GLY A 286 -12.07 14.77 3.33
C GLY A 286 -12.59 13.36 3.64
N GLU A 287 -13.92 13.22 3.61
CA GLU A 287 -14.65 12.00 3.97
C GLU A 287 -14.30 10.80 3.07
N GLU A 288 -14.14 11.02 1.77
CA GLU A 288 -13.80 9.96 0.82
C GLU A 288 -12.43 9.33 1.16
N ALA A 289 -11.44 10.15 1.53
CA ALA A 289 -10.12 9.68 1.91
C ALA A 289 -10.16 8.90 3.22
N TYR A 290 -10.96 9.36 4.19
CA TYR A 290 -11.17 8.69 5.45
C TYR A 290 -11.68 7.26 5.27
N GLU A 291 -12.78 7.07 4.54
CA GLU A 291 -13.38 5.75 4.36
C GLU A 291 -12.42 4.78 3.63
N GLN A 292 -11.66 5.28 2.66
CA GLN A 292 -10.68 4.45 1.95
C GLN A 292 -9.46 4.09 2.81
N LEU A 293 -8.91 5.03 3.58
CA LEU A 293 -7.81 4.76 4.50
C LEU A 293 -8.22 3.81 5.62
N LYS A 294 -9.45 3.94 6.12
CA LYS A 294 -10.07 3.04 7.09
C LYS A 294 -10.19 1.62 6.52
N TYR A 295 -10.67 1.47 5.28
CA TYR A 295 -10.68 0.19 4.60
C TYR A 295 -9.27 -0.41 4.51
N LEU A 296 -8.28 0.34 4.03
CA LEU A 296 -6.88 -0.13 3.91
C LEU A 296 -6.32 -0.59 5.25
N LYS A 297 -6.54 0.17 6.33
CA LYS A 297 -6.13 -0.18 7.70
C LYS A 297 -6.78 -1.48 8.19
N GLY A 298 -7.98 -1.79 7.74
CA GLY A 298 -8.73 -3.00 8.09
C GLY A 298 -8.39 -4.25 7.26
N VAL A 299 -7.67 -4.14 6.13
CA VAL A 299 -7.45 -5.26 5.19
C VAL A 299 -6.86 -6.50 5.85
N GLU A 300 -5.82 -6.34 6.66
CA GLU A 300 -5.17 -7.46 7.34
C GLU A 300 -6.14 -8.19 8.28
N GLN A 301 -6.90 -7.43 9.06
CA GLN A 301 -7.90 -7.99 9.97
C GLN A 301 -9.04 -8.68 9.21
N MET A 302 -9.55 -8.09 8.13
CA MET A 302 -10.59 -8.71 7.29
C MET A 302 -10.15 -10.06 6.70
N LEU A 303 -8.88 -10.16 6.26
CA LEU A 303 -8.33 -11.41 5.73
C LEU A 303 -8.08 -12.46 6.82
N GLU A 304 -7.76 -12.02 8.04
CA GLU A 304 -7.57 -12.88 9.21
C GLU A 304 -8.90 -13.42 9.72
N GLU A 305 -9.94 -12.58 9.83
CA GLU A 305 -11.30 -12.96 10.23
C GLU A 305 -11.96 -13.92 9.23
N GLU A 306 -11.74 -13.73 7.93
CA GLU A 306 -12.16 -14.68 6.90
C GLU A 306 -11.30 -15.96 6.87
N GLY A 307 -10.26 -16.06 7.69
CA GLY A 307 -9.40 -17.22 7.80
C GLY A 307 -8.56 -17.48 6.55
N TYR A 308 -8.23 -16.44 5.77
CA TYR A 308 -7.32 -16.55 4.62
C TYR A 308 -5.85 -16.41 5.02
N ILE A 309 -5.58 -15.59 6.04
CA ILE A 309 -4.25 -15.40 6.63
C ILE A 309 -4.31 -15.67 8.13
N GLN A 310 -3.14 -15.88 8.74
CA GLN A 310 -2.98 -16.02 10.18
C GLN A 310 -1.69 -15.35 10.64
N ARG A 311 -1.69 -14.72 11.82
CA ARG A 311 -0.47 -14.27 12.49
C ARG A 311 0.24 -15.44 13.15
N THR A 312 1.54 -15.55 12.91
CA THR A 312 2.42 -16.52 13.56
C THR A 312 3.58 -15.81 14.24
N SER A 313 4.35 -16.51 15.08
CA SER A 313 5.58 -15.99 15.70
C SER A 313 6.63 -15.52 14.67
N HIS A 314 6.53 -15.98 13.42
CA HIS A 314 7.42 -15.63 12.31
C HIS A 314 6.75 -14.66 11.30
N GLY A 315 5.65 -14.00 11.69
CA GLY A 315 4.90 -13.07 10.86
C GLY A 315 3.62 -13.65 10.24
N LEU A 316 3.07 -12.95 9.24
CA LEU A 316 1.85 -13.34 8.54
C LEU A 316 2.10 -14.51 7.59
N LYS A 317 1.23 -15.52 7.66
CA LYS A 317 1.22 -16.67 6.75
C LYS A 317 -0.17 -16.89 6.16
N LEU A 318 -0.23 -17.50 4.98
CA LEU A 318 -1.49 -17.98 4.43
C LEU A 318 -1.96 -19.21 5.19
N THR A 319 -3.27 -19.32 5.35
CA THR A 319 -3.91 -20.56 5.81
C THR A 319 -4.09 -21.53 4.63
N PRO A 320 -4.43 -22.80 4.88
CA PRO A 320 -4.84 -23.72 3.82
C PRO A 320 -6.04 -23.21 3.01
N LYS A 321 -6.96 -22.43 3.61
CA LYS A 321 -8.07 -21.79 2.87
C LYS A 321 -7.54 -20.74 1.88
N GLY A 322 -6.62 -19.87 2.32
CA GLY A 322 -5.98 -18.86 1.47
C GLY A 322 -5.17 -19.46 0.32
N MET A 323 -4.33 -20.46 0.63
CA MET A 323 -3.53 -21.19 -0.36
C MET A 323 -4.38 -21.82 -1.46
N ARG A 324 -5.51 -22.46 -1.10
CA ARG A 324 -6.41 -23.08 -2.06
C ARG A 324 -6.99 -22.08 -3.05
N LYS A 325 -7.50 -20.94 -2.56
CA LYS A 325 -8.07 -19.88 -3.40
C LYS A 325 -7.03 -19.28 -4.37
N ILE A 326 -5.83 -19.00 -3.90
CA ILE A 326 -4.72 -18.47 -4.72
C ILE A 326 -4.35 -19.49 -5.80
N GLY A 327 -4.18 -20.76 -5.42
CA GLY A 327 -3.85 -21.79 -6.40
C GLY A 327 -4.97 -22.09 -7.40
N ASP A 328 -6.25 -21.98 -7.00
CA ASP A 328 -7.38 -22.09 -7.92
C ASP A 328 -7.41 -20.93 -8.93
N LYS A 329 -6.94 -19.73 -8.53
CA LYS A 329 -6.74 -18.60 -9.44
C LYS A 329 -5.58 -18.88 -10.40
N ALA A 330 -4.41 -19.25 -9.89
CA ALA A 330 -3.24 -19.58 -10.71
C ALA A 330 -3.54 -20.68 -11.75
N LEU A 331 -4.28 -21.71 -11.35
CA LEU A 331 -4.73 -22.78 -12.24
C LEU A 331 -5.66 -22.24 -13.34
N ARG A 332 -6.66 -21.42 -12.98
CA ARG A 332 -7.59 -20.81 -13.94
C ARG A 332 -6.87 -19.90 -14.93
N GLU A 333 -5.94 -19.07 -14.48
CA GLU A 333 -5.18 -18.17 -15.35
C GLU A 333 -4.36 -18.92 -16.39
N ILE A 334 -3.64 -19.98 -15.98
CA ILE A 334 -2.89 -20.84 -16.90
C ILE A 334 -3.85 -21.48 -17.93
N PHE A 335 -5.01 -22.00 -17.50
CA PHE A 335 -5.99 -22.55 -18.44
C PHE A 335 -6.65 -21.51 -19.36
N GLN A 336 -6.85 -20.28 -18.90
CA GLN A 336 -7.36 -19.20 -19.76
C GLN A 336 -6.34 -18.81 -20.83
N MET A 337 -5.05 -18.74 -20.48
CA MET A 337 -3.98 -18.52 -21.44
C MET A 337 -3.92 -19.64 -22.48
N LEU A 338 -4.10 -20.90 -22.06
CA LEU A 338 -4.21 -22.06 -22.96
C LEU A 338 -5.36 -21.92 -23.98
N ASN A 339 -6.52 -21.41 -23.57
CA ASN A 339 -7.67 -21.24 -24.47
C ASN A 339 -7.51 -20.05 -25.44
N LYS A 340 -6.80 -18.99 -25.03
CA LYS A 340 -6.54 -17.80 -25.86
C LYS A 340 -5.46 -18.07 -26.92
N GLY A 341 -4.49 -18.94 -26.64
CA GLY A 341 -3.39 -19.30 -27.53
C GLY A 341 -3.72 -20.38 -28.57
N ARG A 342 -4.81 -20.25 -29.36
CA ARG A 342 -5.07 -21.17 -30.48
C ARG A 342 -3.84 -21.29 -31.39
N TRP A 343 -3.25 -22.49 -31.37
CA TRP A 343 -2.08 -22.98 -32.10
C TRP A 343 -1.77 -22.31 -33.45
N GLY A 344 -0.59 -21.70 -33.55
CA GLY A 344 0.19 -21.63 -34.78
C GLY A 344 1.40 -22.57 -34.65
N ASN A 345 1.46 -23.60 -35.50
CA ASN A 345 2.56 -24.56 -35.68
C ASN A 345 3.00 -25.41 -34.47
N HIS A 346 2.28 -26.51 -34.22
CA HIS A 346 2.90 -27.83 -34.12
C HIS A 346 1.85 -28.87 -34.56
N ASN A 347 2.16 -29.64 -35.60
CA ASN A 347 1.31 -30.71 -36.11
C ASN A 347 1.10 -31.79 -35.04
N MET A 348 -0.03 -31.74 -34.33
CA MET A 348 -0.67 -32.92 -33.79
C MET A 348 -2.10 -32.98 -34.33
N SER A 349 -2.37 -34.09 -35.01
CA SER A 349 -3.64 -34.39 -35.69
C SER A 349 -4.86 -34.23 -34.78
N LYS A 350 -5.86 -33.50 -35.31
CA LYS A 350 -7.29 -33.41 -34.95
C LYS A 350 -7.80 -34.27 -33.78
N ARG A 351 -8.47 -33.63 -32.80
CA ARG A 351 -9.95 -33.67 -32.60
C ARG A 351 -10.38 -32.91 -31.33
N GLY A 352 -11.48 -32.17 -31.45
CA GLY A 352 -12.52 -32.03 -30.42
C GLY A 352 -12.22 -31.15 -29.21
N SER A 353 -12.56 -29.86 -29.33
CA SER A 353 -12.80 -28.95 -28.22
C SER A 353 -14.22 -29.19 -27.70
N GLN A 354 -14.33 -29.83 -26.54
CA GLN A 354 -15.24 -29.47 -25.44
C GLN A 354 -14.95 -30.42 -24.27
N GLY A 355 -14.73 -29.83 -23.10
CA GLY A 355 -14.59 -30.59 -21.86
C GLY A 355 -15.96 -30.98 -21.36
N GLU A 356 -16.39 -32.17 -21.71
CA GLU A 356 -17.30 -32.95 -20.87
C GLU A 356 -16.50 -34.11 -20.29
N ARG A 357 -16.85 -34.53 -19.08
CA ARG A 357 -16.58 -35.92 -18.68
C ARG A 357 -17.21 -36.76 -19.78
N LEU A 358 -16.41 -37.39 -20.61
CA LEU A 358 -16.89 -38.50 -21.40
C LEU A 358 -17.18 -39.61 -20.39
N GLU A 359 -18.42 -39.66 -19.91
CA GLU A 359 -19.05 -40.90 -19.44
C GLU A 359 -19.22 -41.78 -20.69
N GLU A 360 -18.10 -42.17 -21.31
CA GLU A 360 -18.11 -43.15 -22.39
C GLU A 360 -18.48 -44.48 -21.74
N THR A 361 -19.69 -44.94 -22.03
CA THR A 361 -20.11 -46.30 -21.73
C THR A 361 -19.52 -47.23 -22.80
N LYS A 362 -19.20 -48.46 -22.42
CA LYS A 362 -18.92 -49.53 -23.38
C LYS A 362 -19.79 -50.74 -23.09
N LYS A 363 -20.04 -51.56 -24.10
CA LYS A 363 -20.67 -52.87 -23.89
C LYS A 363 -19.79 -53.71 -22.97
N TYR A 364 -20.42 -54.40 -22.04
CA TYR A 364 -19.75 -55.27 -21.08
C TYR A 364 -19.08 -56.44 -21.80
N GLU A 365 -17.80 -56.65 -21.52
CA GLU A 365 -17.02 -57.81 -21.94
C GLU A 365 -16.58 -58.62 -20.71
N TYR A 366 -16.45 -59.93 -20.87
CA TYR A 366 -16.05 -60.80 -19.77
C TYR A 366 -14.66 -60.39 -19.23
N GLY A 367 -14.63 -59.95 -17.96
CA GLY A 367 -13.43 -59.44 -17.29
C GLY A 367 -13.48 -57.96 -16.92
N ASP A 368 -14.48 -57.20 -17.40
CA ASP A 368 -14.68 -55.81 -16.99
C ASP A 368 -15.14 -55.70 -15.53
N PRO A 369 -14.70 -54.66 -14.79
CA PRO A 369 -15.27 -54.34 -13.49
C PRO A 369 -16.76 -54.02 -13.64
N MET A 370 -17.59 -54.57 -12.75
CA MET A 370 -19.06 -54.48 -12.81
C MET A 370 -19.59 -53.11 -12.33
N ASN A 371 -19.12 -52.04 -12.96
CA ASN A 371 -19.61 -50.68 -12.76
C ASN A 371 -20.63 -50.34 -13.85
N VAL A 372 -21.85 -50.82 -13.66
CA VAL A 372 -22.88 -50.90 -14.70
C VAL A 372 -23.59 -49.56 -14.84
N ASN A 373 -23.62 -49.03 -16.06
CA ASN A 373 -24.46 -47.90 -16.40
C ASN A 373 -25.91 -48.38 -16.58
N ILE A 374 -26.72 -48.18 -15.54
CA ILE A 374 -28.09 -48.67 -15.51
C ILE A 374 -28.93 -48.02 -16.62
N THR A 375 -28.72 -46.73 -16.88
CA THR A 375 -29.48 -45.97 -17.87
C THR A 375 -29.25 -46.51 -19.28
N GLU A 376 -27.99 -46.64 -19.70
CA GLU A 376 -27.62 -47.17 -21.02
C GLU A 376 -28.01 -48.64 -21.15
N THR A 377 -27.84 -49.44 -20.09
CA THR A 377 -28.24 -50.85 -20.07
C THR A 377 -29.75 -51.01 -20.27
N LEU A 378 -30.55 -50.16 -19.63
CA LEU A 378 -32.00 -50.15 -19.83
C LEU A 378 -32.38 -49.66 -21.23
N MET A 379 -31.73 -48.62 -21.74
CA MET A 379 -31.98 -48.11 -23.10
C MET A 379 -31.70 -49.20 -24.15
N ASN A 380 -30.56 -49.89 -24.07
CA ASN A 380 -30.23 -51.01 -24.94
C ASN A 380 -31.26 -52.16 -24.85
N SER A 381 -31.74 -52.46 -23.63
CA SER A 381 -32.77 -53.49 -23.43
C SER A 381 -34.13 -53.10 -24.02
N LEU A 382 -34.41 -51.80 -24.15
CA LEU A 382 -35.65 -51.28 -24.72
C LEU A 382 -35.60 -51.19 -26.25
N GLU A 383 -34.42 -50.98 -26.85
CA GLU A 383 -34.26 -50.93 -28.31
C GLU A 383 -34.68 -52.23 -29.01
N HIS A 384 -34.48 -53.37 -28.36
CA HIS A 384 -34.79 -54.70 -28.91
C HIS A 384 -36.19 -55.22 -28.51
N LYS A 385 -36.98 -54.37 -27.83
CA LYS A 385 -38.26 -54.75 -27.23
C LYS A 385 -39.44 -54.54 -28.18
N LYS A 386 -40.40 -55.48 -28.17
CA LYS A 386 -41.71 -55.30 -28.81
C LYS A 386 -42.75 -54.65 -27.87
N PRO A 387 -43.66 -53.81 -28.38
CA PRO A 387 -44.72 -53.21 -27.56
C PRO A 387 -45.57 -54.29 -26.85
N GLY A 388 -45.77 -54.15 -25.53
CA GLY A 388 -46.58 -55.06 -24.71
C GLY A 388 -45.80 -56.18 -24.00
N GLU A 389 -44.53 -56.40 -24.31
CA GLU A 389 -43.72 -57.41 -23.59
C GLU A 389 -43.13 -56.86 -22.28
N PRO A 390 -42.83 -57.72 -21.27
CA PRO A 390 -42.05 -57.32 -20.09
C PRO A 390 -40.60 -56.99 -20.49
N VAL A 391 -39.98 -56.01 -19.83
CA VAL A 391 -38.55 -55.69 -20.06
C VAL A 391 -37.71 -56.86 -19.57
N ARG A 392 -36.84 -57.41 -20.42
CA ARG A 392 -35.86 -58.44 -20.09
C ARG A 392 -34.48 -57.94 -20.48
N ILE A 393 -33.55 -57.94 -19.53
CA ILE A 393 -32.16 -57.53 -19.74
C ILE A 393 -31.33 -58.77 -20.07
N GLY A 394 -30.77 -58.82 -21.28
CA GLY A 394 -29.86 -59.86 -21.74
C GLY A 394 -28.38 -59.46 -21.61
N PRO A 395 -27.44 -60.41 -21.75
CA PRO A 395 -25.99 -60.13 -21.65
C PRO A 395 -25.48 -59.03 -22.58
N ASN A 396 -26.08 -58.89 -23.76
CA ASN A 396 -25.67 -57.90 -24.78
C ASN A 396 -26.16 -56.47 -24.49
N ASP A 397 -27.07 -56.32 -23.52
CA ASP A 397 -27.63 -55.02 -23.15
C ASP A 397 -26.76 -54.32 -22.10
N TRP A 398 -25.96 -55.08 -21.35
CA TRP A 398 -25.10 -54.56 -20.29
C TRP A 398 -24.08 -53.58 -20.84
N SER A 399 -24.12 -52.37 -20.31
CA SER A 399 -23.11 -51.35 -20.53
C SER A 399 -22.45 -50.99 -19.21
N VAL A 400 -21.13 -50.88 -19.22
CA VAL A 400 -20.34 -50.46 -18.07
C VAL A 400 -19.76 -49.08 -18.33
N ASP A 401 -19.67 -48.27 -17.27
CA ASP A 401 -18.94 -47.01 -17.34
C ASP A 401 -17.45 -47.33 -17.55
N ARG A 402 -16.82 -46.68 -18.52
CA ARG A 402 -15.39 -46.83 -18.74
C ARG A 402 -14.62 -46.18 -17.58
N VAL A 403 -14.20 -46.99 -16.62
CA VAL A 403 -13.30 -46.55 -15.55
C VAL A 403 -11.90 -46.42 -16.13
N GLU A 404 -11.49 -45.19 -16.47
CA GLU A 404 -10.09 -44.93 -16.82
C GLU A 404 -9.20 -45.16 -15.59
N TYR A 405 -8.45 -46.26 -15.56
CA TYR A 405 -7.36 -46.43 -14.61
C TYR A 405 -6.22 -45.46 -14.97
N SER A 406 -6.29 -44.23 -14.47
CA SER A 406 -5.12 -43.36 -14.45
C SER A 406 -4.07 -44.00 -13.54
N THR A 407 -3.01 -44.57 -14.12
CA THR A 407 -1.85 -45.02 -13.35
C THR A 407 -1.31 -43.87 -12.49
N ALA A 408 -1.22 -44.09 -11.18
CA ALA A 408 -0.68 -43.13 -10.23
C ALA A 408 0.71 -42.68 -10.69
N SER A 409 0.95 -41.38 -10.64
CA SER A 409 2.18 -40.73 -11.07
C SER A 409 2.80 -39.99 -9.91
N GLU A 410 4.12 -40.10 -9.82
CA GLU A 410 4.90 -39.44 -8.80
C GLU A 410 5.87 -38.47 -9.46
N THR A 411 5.76 -37.21 -9.05
CA THR A 411 6.42 -36.09 -9.72
C THR A 411 7.26 -35.32 -8.72
N ALA A 412 8.55 -35.16 -9.01
CA ALA A 412 9.39 -34.19 -8.33
C ALA A 412 9.50 -32.91 -9.20
N LEU A 413 8.92 -31.82 -8.74
CA LEU A 413 9.03 -30.51 -9.38
C LEU A 413 10.21 -29.76 -8.79
N CYS A 414 11.31 -29.69 -9.53
CA CYS A 414 12.53 -28.98 -9.16
C CYS A 414 12.46 -27.53 -9.65
N ILE A 415 12.48 -26.58 -8.72
CA ILE A 415 12.48 -25.14 -8.99
C ILE A 415 13.85 -24.58 -8.66
N ASP A 416 14.52 -24.05 -9.69
CA ASP A 416 15.76 -23.32 -9.54
C ASP A 416 15.52 -21.98 -8.82
N VAL A 417 16.17 -21.80 -7.67
CA VAL A 417 16.10 -20.56 -6.86
C VAL A 417 17.40 -19.75 -6.95
N SER A 418 18.16 -19.93 -8.03
CA SER A 418 19.34 -19.13 -8.32
C SER A 418 19.00 -17.64 -8.48
N TYR A 419 20.05 -16.81 -8.40
CA TYR A 419 19.88 -15.37 -8.50
C TYR A 419 19.41 -14.93 -9.91
N SER A 420 19.81 -15.66 -10.95
CA SER A 420 19.41 -15.40 -12.33
C SER A 420 17.91 -15.65 -12.53
N MET A 421 17.37 -16.71 -11.92
CA MET A 421 15.93 -16.98 -11.90
C MET A 421 15.13 -15.85 -11.22
N LEU A 422 15.67 -15.30 -10.12
CA LEU A 422 15.04 -14.18 -9.41
C LEU A 422 15.07 -12.87 -10.24
N MET A 423 16.15 -12.64 -10.98
CA MET A 423 16.33 -11.40 -11.78
C MET A 423 15.53 -11.36 -13.08
N ASN A 424 15.17 -12.52 -13.62
CA ASN A 424 14.49 -12.64 -14.91
C ASN A 424 12.98 -12.91 -14.79
N ASP A 425 12.37 -12.65 -13.61
CA ASP A 425 10.97 -12.99 -13.25
C ASP A 425 10.57 -14.47 -13.45
N ALA A 426 11.56 -15.31 -13.74
CA ALA A 426 11.43 -16.73 -14.02
C ALA A 426 11.03 -17.53 -12.76
N LEU A 427 11.53 -17.10 -11.59
CA LEU A 427 11.19 -17.71 -10.31
C LEU A 427 9.70 -17.55 -10.00
N HIS A 428 9.11 -16.39 -10.29
CA HIS A 428 7.70 -16.11 -10.02
C HIS A 428 6.79 -16.99 -10.87
N ALA A 429 7.12 -17.15 -12.16
CA ALA A 429 6.46 -18.11 -13.03
C ALA A 429 6.58 -19.55 -12.47
N GLY A 430 7.77 -19.94 -12.01
CA GLY A 430 8.00 -21.23 -11.35
C GLY A 430 7.11 -21.46 -10.11
N LYS A 431 7.02 -20.46 -9.21
CA LYS A 431 6.13 -20.49 -8.03
C LYS A 431 4.66 -20.67 -8.45
N LYS A 432 4.22 -19.92 -9.46
CA LYS A 432 2.84 -19.98 -9.99
C LYS A 432 2.51 -21.36 -10.55
N VAL A 433 3.41 -21.94 -11.34
CA VAL A 433 3.22 -23.29 -11.90
C VAL A 433 3.22 -24.34 -10.80
N ALA A 434 4.12 -24.25 -9.82
CA ALA A 434 4.17 -25.17 -8.70
C ALA A 434 2.85 -25.18 -7.92
N LEU A 435 2.32 -23.99 -7.63
CA LEU A 435 1.06 -23.84 -6.92
C LEU A 435 -0.13 -24.36 -7.74
N ALA A 436 -0.18 -24.03 -9.02
CA ALA A 436 -1.24 -24.49 -9.91
C ALA A 436 -1.20 -26.02 -10.09
N LEU A 437 -0.02 -26.62 -10.26
CA LEU A 437 0.14 -28.07 -10.40
C LEU A 437 -0.23 -28.80 -9.11
N HIS A 438 0.17 -28.25 -7.96
CA HIS A 438 -0.25 -28.75 -6.65
C HIS A 438 -1.77 -28.79 -6.54
N ARG A 439 -2.47 -27.70 -6.91
CA ARG A 439 -3.94 -27.66 -6.91
C ARG A 439 -4.58 -28.58 -7.93
N LEU A 440 -4.03 -28.69 -9.13
CA LEU A 440 -4.53 -29.61 -10.15
C LEU A 440 -4.48 -31.06 -9.64
N ILE A 441 -3.36 -31.46 -9.02
CA ILE A 441 -3.19 -32.79 -8.46
C ILE A 441 -4.15 -33.02 -7.30
N GLU A 442 -4.21 -32.09 -6.33
CA GLU A 442 -5.09 -32.20 -5.17
C GLU A 442 -6.58 -32.31 -5.55
N THR A 443 -7.01 -31.64 -6.63
CA THR A 443 -8.43 -31.56 -7.01
C THR A 443 -8.86 -32.53 -8.11
N LYS A 444 -7.98 -32.86 -9.07
CA LYS A 444 -8.32 -33.68 -10.24
C LYS A 444 -7.61 -35.03 -10.27
N TYR A 445 -6.42 -35.14 -9.68
CA TYR A 445 -5.61 -36.35 -9.71
C TYR A 445 -5.10 -36.73 -8.30
N PRO A 446 -5.99 -36.95 -7.31
CA PRO A 446 -5.60 -37.12 -5.91
C PRO A 446 -4.77 -38.39 -5.63
N GLN A 447 -4.70 -39.31 -6.59
CA GLN A 447 -3.85 -40.51 -6.54
C GLN A 447 -2.39 -40.22 -6.91
N ASP A 448 -2.12 -39.04 -7.48
CA ASP A 448 -0.77 -38.62 -7.83
C ASP A 448 -0.09 -37.93 -6.66
N THR A 449 1.23 -38.07 -6.60
CA THR A 449 2.07 -37.45 -5.57
C THR A 449 2.96 -36.39 -6.20
N LEU A 450 2.99 -35.20 -5.60
CA LEU A 450 3.84 -34.09 -6.00
C LEU A 450 4.81 -33.73 -4.88
N HIS A 451 6.09 -33.80 -5.19
CA HIS A 451 7.18 -33.31 -4.34
C HIS A 451 7.69 -31.99 -4.90
N LEU A 452 7.68 -30.94 -4.09
CA LEU A 452 8.25 -29.64 -4.48
C LEU A 452 9.69 -29.55 -3.96
N VAL A 453 10.65 -29.36 -4.87
CA VAL A 453 12.08 -29.33 -4.55
C VAL A 453 12.64 -27.97 -4.96
N ALA A 454 13.09 -27.18 -3.99
CA ALA A 454 13.85 -25.96 -4.27
C ALA A 454 15.35 -26.30 -4.36
N PHE A 455 16.07 -25.77 -5.35
CA PHE A 455 17.50 -26.06 -5.47
C PHE A 455 18.35 -24.87 -5.94
N ARG A 456 19.62 -24.91 -5.54
CA ARG A 456 20.70 -23.96 -5.84
C ARG A 456 22.03 -24.72 -5.74
N SER A 457 22.87 -24.46 -4.75
CA SER A 457 24.04 -25.28 -4.39
C SER A 457 23.70 -26.61 -3.71
N ASN A 458 22.50 -26.73 -3.14
CA ASN A 458 21.94 -27.98 -2.64
C ASN A 458 20.46 -28.09 -3.06
N ALA A 459 19.76 -29.14 -2.60
CA ALA A 459 18.34 -29.35 -2.88
C ALA A 459 17.56 -29.61 -1.58
N LYS A 460 16.36 -29.05 -1.48
CA LYS A 460 15.51 -29.16 -0.29
C LYS A 460 14.06 -29.38 -0.68
N LEU A 461 13.40 -30.31 0.02
CA LEU A 461 11.95 -30.49 -0.06
C LEU A 461 11.26 -29.30 0.63
N ILE A 462 10.31 -28.70 -0.06
CA ILE A 462 9.49 -27.59 0.45
C ILE A 462 8.00 -27.95 0.37
N LYS A 463 7.17 -27.28 1.16
CA LYS A 463 5.71 -27.38 1.06
C LYS A 463 5.17 -26.31 0.12
N ALA A 464 3.94 -26.48 -0.37
CA ALA A 464 3.29 -25.45 -1.18
C ALA A 464 3.16 -24.11 -0.43
N GLU A 465 2.93 -24.18 0.89
CA GLU A 465 2.85 -23.02 1.80
C GLU A 465 4.17 -22.23 1.90
N ASP A 466 5.30 -22.86 1.56
CA ASP A 466 6.63 -22.25 1.60
C ASP A 466 6.94 -21.44 0.32
N LEU A 467 6.18 -21.64 -0.77
CA LEU A 467 6.44 -21.00 -2.07
C LEU A 467 6.53 -19.46 -2.00
N PRO A 468 5.67 -18.74 -1.26
CA PRO A 468 5.79 -17.29 -1.12
C PRO A 468 7.08 -16.81 -0.44
N ASN A 469 7.73 -17.68 0.35
CA ASN A 469 8.95 -17.37 1.12
C ASN A 469 10.16 -18.20 0.64
N ILE A 470 10.10 -18.72 -0.59
CA ILE A 470 11.08 -19.71 -1.05
C ILE A 470 12.50 -19.15 -1.06
N VAL A 471 12.71 -17.86 -1.38
CA VAL A 471 14.05 -17.25 -1.41
C VAL A 471 14.58 -17.11 0.02
N SER A 472 13.74 -16.63 0.94
CA SER A 472 14.10 -16.50 2.36
C SER A 472 14.46 -17.86 2.97
N LEU A 473 13.72 -18.92 2.61
CA LEU A 473 13.94 -20.29 3.07
C LEU A 473 15.16 -20.97 2.46
N THR A 474 15.75 -20.39 1.41
CA THR A 474 16.90 -20.93 0.67
C THR A 474 18.11 -20.01 0.72
N TYR A 475 18.05 -18.90 1.47
CA TYR A 475 19.11 -17.89 1.55
C TYR A 475 20.46 -18.44 2.04
N PHE A 476 20.44 -19.47 2.90
CA PHE A 476 21.65 -20.12 3.40
C PHE A 476 22.40 -20.95 2.33
N MET A 477 21.82 -21.12 1.14
CA MET A 477 22.43 -21.91 0.06
C MET A 477 23.47 -21.06 -0.67
N GLU A 478 24.70 -21.59 -0.76
CA GLU A 478 25.79 -21.01 -1.53
C GLU A 478 25.38 -20.71 -2.98
N HIS A 479 26.07 -19.77 -3.62
CA HIS A 479 25.83 -19.41 -5.02
C HIS A 479 26.17 -20.55 -5.98
N GLY A 480 25.38 -20.69 -7.04
CA GLY A 480 25.57 -21.69 -8.09
C GLY A 480 24.32 -22.53 -8.34
N THR A 481 24.27 -23.18 -9.49
CA THR A 481 23.14 -23.99 -9.96
C THR A 481 23.59 -25.45 -10.06
N ASP A 482 23.41 -26.22 -8.98
CA ASP A 482 23.76 -27.65 -8.88
C ASP A 482 22.58 -28.55 -9.30
N ILE A 483 22.36 -28.61 -10.61
CA ILE A 483 21.34 -29.49 -11.21
C ILE A 483 21.62 -30.96 -10.88
N LYS A 484 22.89 -31.35 -10.78
CA LYS A 484 23.28 -32.71 -10.42
C LYS A 484 22.73 -33.09 -9.05
N GLU A 485 22.86 -32.21 -8.05
CA GLU A 485 22.32 -32.43 -6.71
C GLU A 485 20.79 -32.47 -6.71
N ALA A 486 20.12 -31.58 -7.45
CA ALA A 486 18.66 -31.60 -7.60
C ALA A 486 18.14 -32.92 -8.18
N LEU A 487 18.80 -33.44 -9.23
CA LEU A 487 18.48 -34.72 -9.85
C LEU A 487 18.77 -35.90 -8.92
N ARG A 488 19.91 -35.88 -8.21
CA ARG A 488 20.27 -36.91 -7.24
C ARG A 488 19.24 -36.99 -6.11
N PHE A 489 18.91 -35.85 -5.52
CA PHE A 489 17.94 -35.73 -4.43
C PHE A 489 16.55 -36.20 -4.88
N SER A 490 16.09 -35.74 -6.04
CA SER A 490 14.80 -36.14 -6.60
C SER A 490 14.76 -37.64 -6.95
N ARG A 491 15.85 -38.21 -7.46
CA ARG A 491 15.93 -39.66 -7.71
C ARG A 491 15.84 -40.48 -6.43
N GLN A 492 16.46 -40.02 -5.34
CA GLN A 492 16.32 -40.67 -4.03
C GLN A 492 14.88 -40.61 -3.54
N LEU A 493 14.25 -39.44 -3.66
CA LEU A 493 12.86 -39.21 -3.26
C LEU A 493 11.86 -40.06 -4.04
N LEU A 494 12.03 -40.16 -5.38
CA LEU A 494 11.21 -41.00 -6.26
C LEU A 494 11.60 -42.49 -6.20
N GLY A 495 12.72 -42.82 -5.55
CA GLY A 495 13.23 -44.18 -5.43
C GLY A 495 12.49 -45.01 -4.37
N SER A 496 11.92 -44.38 -3.36
CA SER A 496 11.26 -45.03 -2.22
C SER A 496 9.82 -45.47 -2.48
N HIS A 497 9.20 -45.06 -3.58
CA HIS A 497 7.76 -45.15 -3.79
C HIS A 497 7.38 -46.07 -4.97
N LYS A 498 6.16 -46.65 -4.90
CA LYS A 498 5.67 -47.73 -5.77
C LYS A 498 5.01 -47.25 -7.08
N ALA A 499 5.01 -45.95 -7.38
CA ALA A 499 4.32 -45.43 -8.55
C ALA A 499 4.94 -45.96 -9.84
N THR A 500 4.09 -46.45 -10.75
CA THR A 500 4.53 -46.94 -12.07
C THR A 500 5.14 -45.84 -12.92
N ASN A 501 4.67 -44.60 -12.73
CA ASN A 501 5.13 -43.44 -13.48
C ASN A 501 5.89 -42.49 -12.56
N ARG A 502 7.20 -42.37 -12.78
CA ARG A 502 8.06 -41.46 -12.03
C ARG A 502 8.66 -40.43 -12.96
N GLN A 503 8.54 -39.17 -12.59
CA GLN A 503 9.08 -38.06 -13.39
C GLN A 503 9.67 -36.96 -12.53
N ILE A 504 10.64 -36.27 -13.10
CA ILE A 504 11.19 -35.01 -12.62
C ILE A 504 10.76 -33.94 -13.61
N ILE A 505 10.19 -32.85 -13.11
CA ILE A 505 9.97 -31.62 -13.87
C ILE A 505 11.03 -30.62 -13.39
N LEU A 506 11.97 -30.25 -14.26
CA LEU A 506 13.06 -29.33 -13.93
C LEU A 506 12.77 -27.96 -14.53
N ILE A 507 12.56 -26.95 -13.69
CA ILE A 507 12.42 -25.55 -14.09
C ILE A 507 13.75 -24.84 -13.76
N THR A 508 14.42 -24.32 -14.78
CA THR A 508 15.70 -23.60 -14.64
C THR A 508 15.90 -22.61 -15.78
N ASP A 509 16.70 -21.58 -15.57
CA ASP A 509 17.12 -20.66 -16.61
C ASP A 509 18.51 -20.99 -17.17
N GLY A 510 19.14 -22.13 -16.83
CA GLY A 510 20.42 -22.43 -17.45
C GLY A 510 21.05 -23.79 -17.24
N GLU A 511 22.30 -23.88 -17.72
CA GLU A 511 23.17 -25.03 -17.54
C GLU A 511 23.65 -25.15 -16.08
N PRO A 512 24.10 -26.34 -15.64
CA PRO A 512 24.69 -26.47 -14.32
C PRO A 512 25.96 -25.61 -14.21
N THR A 513 25.98 -24.67 -13.27
CA THR A 513 27.12 -23.77 -13.01
C THR A 513 27.95 -24.20 -11.81
N ALA A 514 27.40 -25.10 -10.98
CA ALA A 514 28.09 -25.66 -9.84
C ALA A 514 27.82 -27.17 -9.74
N ALA A 515 28.77 -27.92 -9.20
CA ALA A 515 28.53 -29.27 -8.74
C ALA A 515 29.55 -29.68 -7.68
N SER A 516 29.18 -30.55 -6.76
CA SER A 516 30.19 -31.28 -5.99
C SER A 516 30.89 -32.32 -6.89
N LEU A 517 32.23 -32.32 -6.94
CA LEU A 517 33.01 -33.17 -7.86
C LEU A 517 33.76 -34.30 -7.16
N ASP A 518 33.77 -34.28 -5.84
CA ASP A 518 34.60 -35.12 -4.98
C ASP A 518 33.76 -35.74 -3.85
N LYS A 519 34.31 -36.76 -3.21
CA LYS A 519 33.62 -37.44 -2.09
C LYS A 519 33.49 -36.55 -0.84
N GLY A 520 34.27 -35.47 -0.74
CA GLY A 520 34.23 -34.52 0.36
C GLY A 520 33.01 -33.59 0.32
N GLY A 521 32.18 -33.64 -0.73
CA GLY A 521 30.96 -32.84 -0.83
C GLY A 521 31.20 -31.35 -1.10
N ARG A 522 32.44 -30.95 -1.43
CA ARG A 522 32.77 -29.55 -1.68
C ARG A 522 32.14 -29.08 -2.97
N LEU A 523 31.45 -27.94 -2.93
CA LEU A 523 30.89 -27.30 -4.11
C LEU A 523 32.00 -26.69 -4.97
N HIS A 524 31.99 -26.96 -6.26
CA HIS A 524 32.89 -26.35 -7.23
C HIS A 524 32.09 -25.49 -8.20
N SER A 525 32.57 -24.29 -8.49
CA SER A 525 31.97 -23.38 -9.48
C SER A 525 32.68 -23.51 -10.83
N GLY A 526 31.90 -23.58 -11.90
CA GLY A 526 32.39 -23.52 -13.28
C GLY A 526 32.71 -22.11 -13.76
N TRP A 527 32.35 -21.09 -12.97
CA TRP A 527 32.54 -19.69 -13.33
C TRP A 527 34.03 -19.35 -13.42
N GLY A 528 34.46 -18.77 -14.54
CA GLY A 528 35.86 -18.41 -14.79
C GLY A 528 36.79 -19.57 -15.18
N SER A 529 36.29 -20.80 -15.37
CA SER A 529 37.11 -21.95 -15.81
C SER A 529 36.35 -22.91 -16.72
N ALA A 530 36.67 -22.87 -18.02
CA ALA A 530 36.03 -23.75 -19.02
C ALA A 530 36.25 -25.25 -18.74
N LEU A 531 37.43 -25.63 -18.21
CA LEU A 531 37.72 -27.02 -17.83
C LEU A 531 36.86 -27.50 -16.67
N LEU A 532 36.67 -26.65 -15.64
CA LEU A 532 35.79 -26.97 -14.51
C LEU A 532 34.33 -27.01 -14.94
N HIS A 533 33.88 -26.06 -15.77
CA HIS A 533 32.52 -26.05 -16.32
C HIS A 533 32.22 -27.35 -17.08
N SER A 534 33.11 -27.77 -17.99
CA SER A 534 32.96 -29.02 -18.74
C SER A 534 32.87 -30.24 -17.83
N ARG A 535 33.64 -30.25 -16.73
CA ARG A 535 33.59 -31.34 -15.74
C ARG A 535 32.27 -31.34 -14.95
N ILE A 536 31.75 -30.18 -14.58
CA ILE A 536 30.44 -30.02 -13.89
C ILE A 536 29.29 -30.51 -14.78
N VAL A 537 29.29 -30.11 -16.05
CA VAL A 537 28.31 -30.58 -17.05
C VAL A 537 28.38 -32.10 -17.18
N HIS A 538 29.59 -32.66 -17.29
CA HIS A 538 29.79 -34.11 -17.41
C HIS A 538 29.27 -34.89 -16.18
N GLU A 539 29.55 -34.43 -14.96
CA GLU A 539 29.03 -35.07 -13.74
C GLU A 539 27.50 -34.95 -13.63
N THR A 540 26.91 -33.83 -14.06
CA THR A 540 25.46 -33.66 -14.14
C THR A 540 24.83 -34.69 -15.09
N LEU A 541 25.42 -34.88 -16.27
CA LEU A 541 24.93 -35.86 -17.26
C LEU A 541 25.07 -37.31 -16.78
N LYS A 542 26.06 -37.63 -15.96
CA LYS A 542 26.13 -38.95 -15.29
C LYS A 542 24.90 -39.15 -14.39
N GLU A 543 24.46 -38.14 -13.67
CA GLU A 543 23.26 -38.24 -12.83
C GLU A 543 21.97 -38.33 -13.66
N VAL A 544 21.88 -37.62 -14.79
CA VAL A 544 20.80 -37.80 -15.78
C VAL A 544 20.71 -39.27 -16.24
N LYS A 545 21.85 -39.89 -16.55
CA LYS A 545 21.91 -41.31 -16.91
C LYS A 545 21.41 -42.20 -15.77
N ARG A 546 21.80 -41.94 -14.52
CA ARG A 546 21.30 -42.69 -13.34
C ARG A 546 19.79 -42.57 -13.17
N CYS A 547 19.23 -41.37 -13.34
CA CYS A 547 17.78 -41.15 -13.32
C CYS A 547 17.07 -41.98 -14.38
N THR A 548 17.61 -41.98 -15.61
CA THR A 548 17.07 -42.77 -16.73
C THR A 548 17.11 -44.26 -16.44
N GLN A 549 18.22 -44.77 -15.90
CA GLN A 549 18.35 -46.17 -15.49
C GLN A 549 17.39 -46.55 -14.36
N SER A 550 17.02 -45.61 -13.50
CA SER A 550 15.98 -45.77 -12.48
C SER A 550 14.55 -45.65 -13.05
N GLY A 551 14.37 -45.50 -14.37
CA GLY A 551 13.07 -45.38 -15.02
C GLY A 551 12.39 -44.03 -14.79
N ILE A 552 13.15 -42.99 -14.44
CA ILE A 552 12.64 -41.65 -14.17
C ILE A 552 12.76 -40.80 -15.44
N LYS A 553 11.65 -40.22 -15.89
CA LYS A 553 11.63 -39.27 -17.01
C LYS A 553 11.93 -37.86 -16.51
N ILE A 554 12.78 -37.11 -17.21
CA ILE A 554 13.14 -35.74 -16.86
C ILE A 554 12.56 -34.81 -17.92
N ASN A 555 11.51 -34.07 -17.58
CA ASN A 555 10.98 -33.01 -18.42
C ASN A 555 11.60 -31.69 -17.99
N THR A 556 12.35 -31.03 -18.86
CA THR A 556 13.07 -29.79 -18.56
C THR A 556 12.40 -28.60 -19.22
N PHE A 557 12.12 -27.57 -18.44
CA PHE A 557 11.56 -26.30 -18.87
C PHE A 557 12.64 -25.24 -18.69
N MET A 558 13.28 -24.89 -19.80
CA MET A 558 14.41 -23.96 -19.80
C MET A 558 13.93 -22.56 -20.19
N LEU A 559 14.30 -21.58 -19.36
CA LEU A 559 13.89 -20.19 -19.50
C LEU A 559 15.01 -19.35 -20.12
N GLY A 560 14.73 -18.75 -21.28
CA GLY A 560 15.70 -17.95 -22.04
C GLY A 560 16.39 -18.71 -23.18
N ALA A 561 16.90 -17.96 -24.16
CA ALA A 561 17.25 -18.44 -25.49
C ALA A 561 18.75 -18.32 -25.84
N ASP A 562 19.65 -18.38 -24.86
CA ASP A 562 21.09 -18.25 -25.18
C ASP A 562 21.66 -19.52 -25.82
N PHE A 563 22.34 -19.33 -26.95
CA PHE A 563 22.97 -20.36 -27.77
C PHE A 563 23.95 -21.28 -27.01
N TYR A 564 24.61 -20.78 -25.96
CA TYR A 564 25.55 -21.58 -25.17
C TYR A 564 24.88 -22.76 -24.43
N ARG A 565 23.56 -22.69 -24.18
CA ARG A 565 22.81 -23.66 -23.37
C ARG A 565 22.27 -24.85 -24.16
N GLN A 566 22.42 -24.88 -25.48
CA GLN A 566 21.91 -25.95 -26.34
C GLN A 566 22.71 -27.25 -26.20
N GLY A 567 24.04 -27.16 -25.97
CA GLY A 567 24.92 -28.32 -25.92
C GLY A 567 24.62 -29.29 -24.76
N PHE A 568 24.42 -28.77 -23.55
CA PHE A 568 24.00 -29.59 -22.41
C PHE A 568 22.63 -30.23 -22.64
N VAL A 569 21.67 -29.44 -23.12
CA VAL A 569 20.28 -29.87 -23.30
C VAL A 569 20.14 -30.97 -24.36
N ASP A 570 20.88 -30.87 -25.46
CA ASP A 570 20.93 -31.91 -26.48
C ASP A 570 21.46 -33.23 -25.89
N GLN A 571 22.49 -33.17 -25.05
CA GLN A 571 23.03 -34.35 -24.39
C GLN A 571 22.06 -34.92 -23.35
N LEU A 572 21.38 -34.07 -22.58
CA LEU A 572 20.34 -34.48 -21.64
C LEU A 572 19.20 -35.21 -22.36
N SER A 573 18.70 -34.65 -23.47
CA SER A 573 17.62 -35.22 -24.28
C SER A 573 18.00 -36.55 -24.94
N ARG A 574 19.29 -36.76 -25.25
CA ARG A 574 19.79 -38.06 -25.74
C ARG A 574 19.90 -39.11 -24.64
N LEU A 575 20.21 -38.69 -23.42
CA LEU A 575 20.41 -39.58 -22.28
C LEU A 575 19.12 -39.96 -21.55
N ASN A 576 18.08 -39.11 -21.61
CA ASN A 576 16.79 -39.33 -20.96
C ASN A 576 15.63 -39.26 -21.96
N THR A 577 14.57 -40.05 -21.73
CA THR A 577 13.40 -40.11 -22.63
C THR A 577 12.35 -39.03 -22.36
N GLY A 578 12.65 -38.08 -21.47
CA GLY A 578 11.82 -36.91 -21.22
C GLY A 578 12.04 -35.82 -22.28
N ARG A 579 11.25 -34.75 -22.17
CA ARG A 579 11.21 -33.67 -23.16
C ARG A 579 11.86 -32.40 -22.65
N VAL A 580 12.35 -31.58 -23.56
CA VAL A 580 12.87 -30.26 -23.23
C VAL A 580 12.07 -29.19 -23.94
N PHE A 581 11.63 -28.20 -23.17
CA PHE A 581 10.81 -27.08 -23.61
C PHE A 581 11.60 -25.80 -23.40
N TYR A 582 11.81 -25.07 -24.50
CA TYR A 582 12.31 -23.70 -24.45
C TYR A 582 11.11 -22.77 -24.36
N THR A 583 11.05 -21.95 -23.31
CA THR A 583 9.87 -21.12 -23.03
C THR A 583 10.28 -19.77 -22.45
N THR A 584 9.38 -18.81 -22.53
CA THR A 584 9.42 -17.60 -21.72
C THR A 584 8.70 -17.85 -20.38
N PRO A 585 8.96 -17.05 -19.33
CA PRO A 585 8.24 -17.13 -18.06
C PRO A 585 6.71 -17.14 -18.22
N ASP A 586 6.18 -16.29 -19.10
CA ASP A 586 4.73 -16.16 -19.34
C ASP A 586 4.07 -17.41 -19.96
N GLN A 587 4.83 -18.19 -20.75
CA GLN A 587 4.29 -19.35 -21.46
C GLN A 587 4.56 -20.68 -20.75
N MET A 588 5.45 -20.69 -19.75
CA MET A 588 5.93 -21.91 -19.10
C MET A 588 4.78 -22.74 -18.52
N GLY A 589 3.86 -22.09 -17.82
CA GLY A 589 2.75 -22.78 -17.17
C GLY A 589 1.84 -23.52 -18.14
N ASN A 590 1.64 -22.97 -19.34
CA ASN A 590 0.82 -23.60 -20.37
C ASN A 590 1.45 -24.93 -20.83
N TYR A 591 2.75 -24.91 -21.11
CA TYR A 591 3.46 -26.11 -21.53
C TYR A 591 3.47 -27.17 -20.43
N ILE A 592 3.79 -26.81 -19.18
CA ILE A 592 3.84 -27.76 -18.06
C ILE A 592 2.48 -28.43 -17.84
N MET A 593 1.39 -27.65 -17.84
CA MET A 593 0.05 -28.18 -17.61
C MET A 593 -0.44 -29.08 -18.75
N VAL A 594 -0.25 -28.65 -20.00
CA VAL A 594 -0.60 -29.49 -21.16
C VAL A 594 0.22 -30.76 -21.16
N ASP A 595 1.51 -30.67 -20.83
CA ASP A 595 2.41 -31.81 -20.80
C ASP A 595 1.96 -32.87 -19.80
N TYR A 596 1.62 -32.41 -18.60
CA TYR A 596 1.12 -33.24 -17.52
C TYR A 596 -0.18 -33.94 -17.91
N ILE A 597 -1.16 -33.20 -18.44
CA ILE A 597 -2.48 -33.73 -18.84
C ILE A 597 -2.35 -34.66 -20.06
N ALA A 598 -1.52 -34.32 -21.05
CA ALA A 598 -1.32 -35.12 -22.25
C ALA A 598 -0.66 -36.47 -21.91
N ASN A 599 0.28 -36.48 -20.96
CA ASN A 599 0.89 -37.71 -20.46
C ASN A 599 -0.14 -38.63 -19.78
N LYS A 600 -1.12 -38.05 -19.08
CA LYS A 600 -2.25 -38.82 -18.53
C LYS A 600 -3.10 -39.43 -19.65
N ARG A 601 -3.51 -38.64 -20.64
CA ARG A 601 -4.37 -39.10 -21.75
C ARG A 601 -3.73 -40.17 -22.64
N LYS A 602 -2.44 -40.03 -22.97
CA LYS A 602 -1.75 -40.97 -23.89
C LYS A 602 -1.66 -42.40 -23.34
N ARG A 603 -1.65 -42.57 -22.02
CA ARG A 603 -1.48 -43.88 -21.38
C ARG A 603 -2.78 -44.58 -21.01
N VAL A 604 -3.90 -43.85 -21.10
CA VAL A 604 -5.24 -44.41 -20.96
C VAL A 604 -5.69 -45.16 -22.23
N ARG A 605 -5.10 -44.84 -23.39
CA ARG A 605 -5.39 -45.52 -24.68
C ARG A 605 -4.50 -46.74 -24.98
N GLY A 606 -3.74 -47.21 -23.98
CA GLY A 606 -2.80 -48.33 -24.11
C GLY A 606 -3.47 -49.67 -23.83
#